data_AF-A0A7J2SQP8-F1
#
_entry.id   AF-A0A7J2SQP8-F1
#
_cell.length_a   1.000
_cell.length_b   1.000
_cell.length_c   1.000
_cell.angle_alpha   90.00
_cell.angle_beta   90.00
_cell.angle_gamma   90.00
#
_symmetry.space_group_name_H-M   'P 1'
#
loop_
_entity.id
_entity.type
_entity.pdbx_description
1 polymer ?
#
loop_
_entity_poly.entity_id
_entity_poly.type
_entity_poly.pdbx_seq_one_letter_code
_entity_poly.pdbx_strand_id
1 'polypeptide(L)'
;MPIITFNYQDFLQLLGHKLEKNTFLNEIPLLGSEIERIEGDEVSIEVFPNRPDLTSVEGLARAARAFFGFEPGLKKYSINKSEVVTTVHSSVSQVRPFIVTALIKDITMSDEL
;
A
#
# COMPACT_ATOMS: atom_id res chain seq x y z
N MET A 1 -2.64 -12.53 -11.14
CA MET A 1 -2.52 -11.09 -10.89
C MET A 1 -1.58 -10.93 -9.69
N PRO A 2 -1.14 -9.75 -9.22
CA PRO A 2 -0.30 -9.68 -8.03
C PRO A 2 -1.07 -10.16 -6.80
N ILE A 3 -0.40 -10.95 -5.96
CA ILE A 3 -0.90 -11.42 -4.67
C ILE A 3 -0.09 -10.72 -3.59
N ILE A 4 -0.78 -10.19 -2.59
CA ILE A 4 -0.16 -9.72 -1.34
C ILE A 4 -0.58 -10.62 -0.20
N THR A 5 0.36 -10.96 0.66
CA THR A 5 0.14 -11.74 1.88
C THR A 5 0.60 -10.90 3.05
N PHE A 6 -0.24 -10.77 4.06
CA PHE A 6 0.03 -9.95 5.24
C PHE A 6 -0.67 -10.53 6.47
N ASN A 7 -0.22 -10.10 7.65
CA ASN A 7 -0.89 -10.42 8.91
C ASN A 7 -2.08 -9.47 9.15
N TYR A 8 -3.23 -10.02 9.53
CA TYR A 8 -4.45 -9.24 9.79
C TYR A 8 -4.28 -8.24 10.94
N GLN A 9 -3.46 -8.56 11.95
CA GLN A 9 -3.17 -7.66 13.06
C GLN A 9 -2.32 -6.46 12.63
N ASP A 10 -1.33 -6.68 11.75
CA ASP A 10 -0.55 -5.60 11.15
C ASP A 10 -1.45 -4.69 10.30
N PHE A 11 -2.33 -5.28 9.49
CA PHE A 11 -3.35 -4.52 8.77
C PHE A 11 -4.20 -3.66 9.71
N LEU A 12 -4.65 -4.18 10.86
CA LEU A 12 -5.44 -3.42 11.83
C LEU A 12 -4.61 -2.30 12.48
N GLN A 13 -3.34 -2.54 12.76
CA GLN A 13 -2.42 -1.53 13.29
C GLN A 13 -2.23 -0.38 12.27
N LEU A 14 -2.01 -0.72 11.00
CA LEU A 14 -1.92 0.24 9.90
C LEU A 14 -3.25 0.93 9.61
N LEU A 15 -4.38 0.23 9.76
CA LEU A 15 -5.71 0.80 9.60
C LEU A 15 -5.95 1.87 10.67
N GLY A 16 -5.50 1.64 11.91
CA GLY A 16 -5.69 2.54 13.05
C GLY A 16 -7.12 2.53 13.61
N HIS A 17 -7.97 1.60 13.14
CA HIS A 17 -9.36 1.44 13.54
C HIS A 17 -9.67 -0.03 13.79
N LYS A 18 -10.70 -0.29 14.60
CA LYS A 18 -11.22 -1.65 14.75
C LYS A 18 -12.07 -2.00 13.55
N LEU A 19 -11.76 -3.13 12.94
CA LEU A 19 -12.58 -3.76 11.91
C LEU A 19 -12.73 -5.23 12.27
N GLU A 20 -13.95 -5.75 12.14
CA GLU A 20 -14.20 -7.16 12.40
C GLU A 20 -13.76 -7.98 11.18
N LYS A 21 -13.16 -9.15 11.44
CA LYS A 21 -12.49 -9.93 10.39
C LYS A 21 -13.47 -10.44 9.34
N ASN A 22 -14.67 -10.89 9.72
CA ASN A 22 -15.66 -11.32 8.74
C ASN A 22 -16.17 -10.14 7.90
N THR A 23 -16.41 -8.97 8.50
CA THR A 23 -16.73 -7.74 7.74
C THR A 23 -15.62 -7.41 6.74
N PHE A 24 -14.36 -7.43 7.17
CA PHE A 24 -13.21 -7.23 6.28
C PHE A 24 -13.20 -8.20 5.10
N LEU A 25 -13.29 -9.51 5.37
CA LEU A 25 -13.22 -10.56 4.35
C LEU A 25 -14.37 -10.49 3.35
N ASN A 26 -15.56 -10.08 3.80
CA ASN A 26 -16.73 -9.98 2.94
C ASN A 26 -16.71 -8.72 2.06
N GLU A 27 -16.17 -7.61 2.54
CA GLU A 27 -16.29 -6.31 1.87
C GLU A 27 -15.02 -5.89 1.12
N ILE A 28 -13.82 -6.32 1.55
CA ILE A 28 -12.56 -5.95 0.87
C ILE A 28 -12.51 -6.31 -0.63
N PRO A 29 -13.15 -7.39 -1.13
CA PRO A 29 -13.18 -7.68 -2.56
C PRO A 29 -13.82 -6.56 -3.40
N LEU A 30 -14.72 -5.78 -2.80
CA LEU A 30 -15.39 -4.64 -3.45
C LEU A 30 -14.41 -3.51 -3.83
N LEU A 31 -13.17 -3.53 -3.33
CA LEU A 31 -12.09 -2.62 -3.72
C LEU A 31 -11.33 -3.04 -5.00
N GLY A 32 -11.80 -4.09 -5.69
CA GLY A 32 -11.11 -4.64 -6.86
C GLY A 32 -10.03 -5.63 -6.46
N SER A 33 -10.38 -6.52 -5.54
CA SER A 33 -9.51 -7.58 -5.04
C SER A 33 -10.28 -8.88 -4.83
N GLU A 34 -9.57 -9.98 -4.63
CA GLU A 34 -10.15 -11.29 -4.35
C GLU A 34 -9.37 -11.97 -3.22
N ILE A 35 -10.09 -12.59 -2.28
CA ILE A 35 -9.44 -13.36 -1.21
C ILE A 35 -8.95 -14.68 -1.80
N GLU A 36 -7.65 -14.92 -1.74
CA GLU A 36 -7.04 -16.15 -2.26
C GLU A 36 -6.88 -17.20 -1.15
N ARG A 37 -6.40 -16.80 0.02
CA ARG A 37 -6.09 -17.71 1.14
C ARG A 37 -6.30 -17.03 2.49
N ILE A 38 -6.76 -17.80 3.47
CA ILE A 38 -6.84 -17.38 4.87
C ILE A 38 -6.29 -18.52 5.73
N GLU A 39 -5.26 -18.23 6.53
CA GLU A 39 -4.68 -19.20 7.48
C GLU A 39 -4.40 -18.53 8.83
N GLY A 40 -5.26 -18.80 9.81
CA GLY A 40 -5.18 -18.10 11.09
C GLY A 40 -5.31 -16.60 10.84
N ASP A 41 -4.29 -15.82 11.19
CA ASP A 41 -4.22 -14.37 10.95
C ASP A 41 -3.50 -13.97 9.67
N GLU A 42 -2.97 -14.90 8.90
CA GLU A 42 -2.42 -14.62 7.57
C GLU A 42 -3.55 -14.56 6.54
N VAL A 43 -3.55 -13.48 5.73
CA VAL A 43 -4.51 -13.28 4.64
C VAL A 43 -3.74 -13.02 3.35
N SER A 44 -4.09 -13.76 2.29
CA SER A 44 -3.61 -13.49 0.93
C SER A 44 -4.73 -12.93 0.07
N ILE A 45 -4.44 -11.83 -0.61
CA ILE A 45 -5.37 -11.11 -1.48
C ILE A 45 -4.76 -10.93 -2.86
N GLU A 46 -5.48 -11.38 -3.88
CA GLU A 46 -5.17 -11.09 -5.27
C GLU A 46 -5.75 -9.72 -5.67
N VAL A 47 -4.92 -8.85 -6.24
CA VAL A 47 -5.26 -7.45 -6.53
C VAL A 47 -5.28 -7.23 -8.04
N PHE A 48 -6.20 -6.39 -8.52
CA PHE A 48 -6.25 -6.07 -9.95
C PHE A 48 -4.98 -5.30 -10.41
N PRO A 49 -4.38 -5.61 -11.57
CA PRO A 49 -3.06 -5.09 -11.96
C PRO A 49 -3.09 -3.60 -12.30
N ASN A 50 -4.29 -3.04 -12.52
CA ASN A 50 -4.52 -1.61 -12.73
C ASN A 50 -4.56 -0.80 -11.43
N ARG A 51 -4.43 -1.44 -10.26
CA ARG A 51 -4.40 -0.80 -8.93
C ARG A 51 -3.09 -1.11 -8.18
N PRO A 52 -1.93 -0.64 -8.67
CA PRO A 52 -0.65 -0.83 -7.98
C PRO A 52 -0.60 -0.15 -6.60
N ASP A 53 -1.53 0.77 -6.31
CA ASP A 53 -1.67 1.37 -4.98
C ASP A 53 -2.25 0.42 -3.93
N LEU A 54 -2.77 -0.74 -4.34
CA LEU A 54 -3.31 -1.80 -3.47
C LEU A 54 -2.35 -2.99 -3.32
N THR A 55 -1.15 -2.97 -3.93
CA THR A 55 -0.20 -4.09 -3.87
C THR A 55 0.72 -4.03 -2.65
N SER A 56 0.23 -3.48 -1.54
CA SER A 56 0.88 -3.52 -0.23
C SER A 56 -0.18 -3.40 0.87
N VAL A 57 0.13 -3.87 2.08
CA VAL A 57 -0.79 -3.80 3.23
C VAL A 57 -1.10 -2.34 3.62
N GLU A 58 -0.13 -1.42 3.50
CA GLU A 58 -0.33 0.01 3.77
C GLU A 58 -1.23 0.67 2.72
N GLY A 59 -1.09 0.24 1.46
CA GLY A 59 -1.95 0.65 0.35
C GLY A 59 -3.40 0.21 0.55
N LEU A 60 -3.58 -1.05 0.95
CA LEU A 60 -4.87 -1.62 1.28
C LEU A 60 -5.50 -0.94 2.50
N ALA A 61 -4.75 -0.77 3.59
CA ALA A 61 -5.21 -0.07 4.79
C ALA A 61 -5.65 1.36 4.47
N ARG A 62 -4.86 2.09 3.66
CA ARG A 62 -5.22 3.44 3.22
C ARG A 62 -6.53 3.47 2.43
N ALA A 63 -6.73 2.54 1.49
CA ALA A 63 -7.97 2.45 0.72
C ALA A 63 -9.16 2.05 1.61
N ALA A 64 -8.94 1.10 2.52
CA ALA A 64 -9.93 0.62 3.48
C ALA A 64 -10.44 1.76 4.38
N ARG A 65 -9.59 2.68 4.85
CA ARG A 65 -10.03 3.83 5.66
C ARG A 65 -11.10 4.67 4.96
N ALA A 66 -10.93 4.94 3.66
CA ALA A 66 -11.91 5.69 2.90
C ALA A 66 -13.16 4.86 2.61
N PHE A 67 -12.97 3.57 2.27
CA PHE A 67 -14.04 2.65 1.89
C PHE A 67 -15.01 2.35 3.04
N PHE A 68 -14.49 2.01 4.22
CA PHE A 68 -15.29 1.75 5.43
C PHE A 68 -15.74 3.04 6.14
N GLY A 69 -15.45 4.22 5.59
CA GLY A 69 -15.92 5.50 6.10
C GLY A 69 -15.19 6.06 7.32
N PHE A 70 -14.02 5.52 7.68
CA PHE A 70 -13.20 6.00 8.79
C PHE A 70 -12.51 7.35 8.51
N GLU A 71 -11.90 7.48 7.32
CA GLU A 71 -11.29 8.72 6.83
C GLU A 71 -11.75 8.98 5.38
N PRO A 72 -13.00 9.41 5.15
CA PRO A 72 -13.51 9.63 3.80
C PRO A 72 -12.85 10.85 3.14
N GLY A 73 -12.80 10.84 1.81
CA GLY A 73 -12.27 11.95 1.00
C GLY A 73 -10.84 11.73 0.51
N LEU A 74 -10.27 12.77 -0.09
CA LEU A 74 -8.94 12.71 -0.71
C LEU A 74 -7.83 12.80 0.34
N LYS A 75 -6.97 11.77 0.41
CA LYS A 75 -5.75 11.82 1.20
C LYS A 75 -4.81 12.89 0.64
N LYS A 76 -4.37 13.81 1.49
CA LYS A 76 -3.40 14.86 1.13
C LYS A 76 -2.00 14.45 1.58
N TYR A 77 -1.02 14.65 0.70
CA TYR A 77 0.40 14.42 0.98
C TYR A 77 1.14 15.74 0.93
N SER A 78 1.85 16.07 2.00
CA SER A 78 2.72 17.24 2.03
C SER A 78 4.09 16.86 1.52
N ILE A 79 4.63 17.66 0.59
CA ILE A 79 5.96 17.45 0.02
C ILE A 79 6.79 18.73 0.20
N ASN A 80 8.09 18.55 0.42
CA ASN A 80 9.06 19.63 0.54
C ASN A 80 10.21 19.37 -0.43
N LYS A 81 10.87 20.44 -0.90
CA LYS A 81 12.09 20.29 -1.69
C LYS A 81 13.24 19.80 -0.80
N SER A 82 14.03 18.86 -1.31
CA SER A 82 15.28 18.43 -0.67
C SER A 82 16.49 19.05 -1.36
N GLU A 83 17.58 19.21 -0.62
CA GLU A 83 18.90 19.59 -1.16
C GLU A 83 19.59 18.44 -1.92
N VAL A 84 19.03 17.22 -1.89
CA VAL A 84 19.56 16.07 -2.63
C VAL A 84 19.28 16.25 -4.12
N VAL A 85 20.33 16.18 -4.93
CA VAL A 85 20.26 16.29 -6.39
C VAL A 85 20.64 14.96 -7.02
N THR A 86 19.80 14.48 -7.93
CA THR A 86 20.06 13.29 -8.74
C THR A 86 20.27 13.71 -10.20
N THR A 87 21.40 13.31 -10.80
CA THR A 87 21.75 13.66 -12.19
C THR A 87 21.74 12.42 -13.08
N VAL A 88 21.03 12.49 -14.21
CA VAL A 88 21.05 11.44 -15.24
C VAL A 88 22.15 11.74 -16.25
N HIS A 89 23.17 10.89 -16.31
CA HIS A 89 24.26 11.04 -17.26
C HIS A 89 23.83 10.61 -18.68
N SER A 90 24.32 11.28 -19.72
CA SER A 90 23.93 11.01 -21.11
C SER A 90 24.27 9.59 -21.60
N SER A 91 25.25 8.95 -20.97
CA SER A 91 25.67 7.57 -21.28
C SER A 91 24.55 6.53 -21.11
N VAL A 92 23.53 6.79 -20.29
CA VAL A 92 22.40 5.85 -20.10
C VAL A 92 21.23 6.10 -21.04
N SER A 93 21.30 7.12 -21.91
CA SER A 93 20.18 7.56 -22.75
C SER A 93 19.62 6.48 -23.67
N GLN A 94 20.48 5.60 -24.20
CA GLN A 94 20.09 4.51 -25.11
C GLN A 94 19.68 3.22 -24.39
N VAL A 95 19.80 3.16 -23.05
CA VAL A 95 19.54 1.95 -22.27
C VAL A 95 18.37 2.16 -21.32
N ARG A 96 18.43 3.17 -20.45
CA ARG A 96 17.39 3.50 -19.48
C ARG A 96 17.45 4.99 -19.13
N PRO A 97 16.78 5.85 -19.91
CA PRO A 97 16.96 7.31 -19.85
C PRO A 97 16.29 7.99 -18.64
N PHE A 98 15.38 7.33 -17.93
CA PHE A 98 14.56 7.97 -16.90
C PHE A 98 14.79 7.37 -15.51
N ILE A 99 14.97 8.25 -14.53
CA ILE A 99 14.95 7.94 -13.11
C ILE A 99 14.14 9.01 -12.38
N VAL A 100 13.50 8.62 -11.29
CA VAL A 100 12.79 9.52 -10.36
C VAL A 100 13.22 9.14 -8.96
N THR A 101 13.51 10.13 -8.11
CA THR A 101 13.97 9.91 -6.74
C THR A 101 13.09 10.69 -5.77
N ALA A 102 12.82 10.07 -4.62
CA ALA A 102 12.15 10.70 -3.49
C ALA A 102 12.98 10.46 -2.22
N LEU A 103 12.92 11.39 -1.28
CA LEU A 103 13.54 11.27 0.04
C LEU A 103 12.45 11.27 1.09
N ILE A 104 12.36 10.15 1.82
CA ILE A 104 11.45 9.99 2.96
C ILE A 104 12.33 9.94 4.21
N LYS A 105 12.02 10.78 5.20
CA LYS A 105 12.79 10.91 6.45
C LYS A 105 11.96 10.46 7.64
N ASP A 106 12.66 10.18 8.74
CA ASP A 106 12.05 9.92 10.05
C ASP A 106 11.06 8.74 10.03
N ILE A 107 11.38 7.71 9.24
CA ILE A 107 10.59 6.48 9.18
C ILE A 107 10.99 5.57 10.34
N THR A 108 9.97 5.11 11.07
CA THR A 108 10.11 4.01 12.02
C THR A 108 9.84 2.71 11.27
N MET A 109 10.83 1.82 11.24
CA MET A 109 10.72 0.51 10.62
C MET A 109 10.27 -0.52 11.67
N SER A 110 9.42 -1.45 11.26
CA SER A 110 9.07 -2.67 12.00
C SER A 110 9.53 -3.88 11.19
N ASP A 111 9.60 -5.04 11.85
CA ASP A 111 9.93 -6.32 11.22
C ASP A 111 8.72 -6.98 10.53
N GLU A 112 7.52 -6.43 10.69
CA GLU A 112 6.29 -6.92 10.06
C GLU A 112 6.21 -6.55 8.57
N LEU A 113 5.51 -7.41 7.80
CA LEU A 113 5.33 -7.38 6.33
C LEU A 113 3.85 -7.56 5.94
#